data_AF-A0A8J3YJ15-F1
#
_entry.id   AF-A0A8J3YJ15-F1
#
_cell.length_a   1.000
_cell.length_b   1.000
_cell.length_c   1.000
_cell.angle_alpha   90.00
_cell.angle_beta   90.00
_cell.angle_gamma   90.00
#
_symmetry.space_group_name_H-M   'P 1'
#
loop_
_entity.id
_entity.type
_entity.pdbx_description
1 polymer ?
#
loop_
_entity_poly.entity_id
_entity_poly.type
_entity_poly.pdbx_seq_one_letter_code
_entity_poly.pdbx_strand_id
1 'polypeptide(L)'
;MSTSEPVTRSSLRNVKPIVAPIPMLALPERVFSDDEWRRIRRGYASRDMDERWDVFVEEQTVFVHRSWTGFEIFAATMVPAQPHGWRIGTAVVESELERHRRTSHEYDRVVLELVLVMIVLGQPAPALLNELDELSRRASGRDLPPELVRHSVVGLRTATD
;
A
#
# COMPACT_ATOMS: atom_id res chain seq x y z
N MET A 1 11.48 -20.84 -13.20
CA MET A 1 11.07 -19.80 -12.24
C MET A 1 11.47 -18.45 -12.84
N SER A 2 10.51 -17.73 -13.43
CA SER A 2 10.80 -16.41 -14.02
C SER A 2 11.07 -15.44 -12.87
N THR A 3 12.33 -15.11 -12.63
CA THR A 3 12.69 -14.06 -11.67
C THR A 3 12.45 -12.72 -12.36
N SER A 4 11.23 -12.21 -12.29
CA SER A 4 10.94 -10.84 -12.69
C SER A 4 11.91 -9.89 -11.98
N GLU A 5 12.47 -8.94 -12.74
CA GLU A 5 13.31 -7.88 -12.21
C GLU A 5 12.53 -7.08 -11.14
N PRO A 6 13.22 -6.54 -10.11
CA PRO A 6 12.58 -5.64 -9.16
C PRO A 6 11.96 -4.42 -9.85
N VAL A 7 10.76 -4.04 -9.42
CA VAL A 7 10.14 -2.78 -9.81
C VAL A 7 10.95 -1.64 -9.21
N THR A 8 11.29 -0.66 -10.03
CA THR A 8 12.07 0.53 -9.66
C THR A 8 11.33 1.79 -10.08
N ARG A 9 11.76 2.96 -9.57
CA ARG A 9 11.21 4.25 -10.01
C ARG A 9 11.27 4.41 -11.53
N SER A 10 12.35 3.98 -12.17
CA SER A 10 12.56 4.11 -13.61
C SER A 10 11.79 3.08 -14.45
N SER A 11 11.36 1.95 -13.87
CA SER A 11 10.55 0.96 -14.60
C SER A 11 9.08 1.36 -14.69
N LEU A 12 8.61 2.28 -13.84
CA LEU A 12 7.22 2.73 -13.81
C LEU A 12 7.01 3.96 -14.69
N ARG A 13 5.83 4.06 -15.31
CA ARG A 13 5.47 5.22 -16.12
C ARG A 13 4.96 6.34 -15.20
N ASN A 14 5.64 7.49 -15.20
CA ASN A 14 5.11 8.75 -14.66
C ASN A 14 4.77 8.73 -13.16
N VAL A 15 5.69 8.24 -12.32
CA VAL A 15 5.58 8.38 -10.86
C VAL A 15 5.85 9.82 -10.41
N LYS A 16 4.99 10.33 -9.54
CA LYS A 16 5.00 11.70 -9.03
C LYS A 16 5.06 11.65 -7.50
N PRO A 17 6.05 12.29 -6.88
CA PRO A 17 6.23 12.23 -5.45
C PRO A 17 5.09 12.91 -4.69
N ILE A 18 4.99 12.60 -3.40
CA ILE A 18 4.11 13.31 -2.46
C ILE A 18 4.44 14.80 -2.50
N VAL A 19 3.43 15.66 -2.59
CA VAL A 19 3.60 17.13 -2.58
C VAL A 19 3.23 17.77 -1.26
N ALA A 20 2.34 17.16 -0.47
CA ALA A 20 1.97 17.63 0.86
C ALA A 20 2.09 16.48 1.89
N PRO A 21 3.32 16.08 2.27
CA PRO A 21 3.52 14.95 3.17
C PRO A 21 3.12 15.30 4.59
N ILE A 22 2.27 14.47 5.20
CA ILE A 22 2.01 14.49 6.64
C ILE A 22 2.46 13.17 7.29
N PRO A 23 3.06 13.19 8.48
CA PRO A 23 3.40 11.97 9.21
C PRO A 23 2.16 11.14 9.54
N MET A 24 2.25 9.83 9.37
CA MET A 24 1.22 8.90 9.85
C MET A 24 1.38 8.68 11.36
N LEU A 25 0.35 9.02 12.13
CA LEU A 25 0.33 8.82 13.58
C LEU A 25 -0.03 7.39 14.00
N ALA A 26 -0.65 6.61 13.09
CA ALA A 26 -0.91 5.19 13.26
C ALA A 26 -0.14 4.42 12.19
N LEU A 27 0.65 3.43 12.61
CA LEU A 27 1.47 2.59 11.71
C LEU A 27 1.03 1.13 11.81
N PRO A 28 1.17 0.35 10.72
CA PRO A 28 0.95 -1.10 10.80
C PRO A 28 1.88 -1.73 11.82
N GLU A 29 1.32 -2.51 12.75
CA GLU A 29 2.11 -3.20 13.79
C GLU A 29 2.71 -4.52 13.29
N ARG A 30 2.31 -4.97 12.09
CA ARG A 30 2.77 -6.20 11.49
C ARG A 30 4.29 -6.23 11.34
N VAL A 31 4.88 -7.33 11.79
CA VAL A 31 6.26 -7.71 11.48
C VAL A 31 6.25 -8.64 10.27
N PHE A 32 6.95 -8.24 9.22
CA PHE A 32 7.20 -9.02 8.02
C PHE A 32 8.43 -9.88 8.24
N SER A 33 8.35 -11.16 7.89
CA SER A 33 9.51 -12.05 7.84
C SER A 33 10.55 -11.54 6.83
N ASP A 34 11.80 -12.02 6.92
CA ASP A 34 12.83 -11.70 5.93
C ASP A 34 12.41 -12.10 4.51
N ASP A 35 11.64 -13.19 4.38
CA ASP A 35 11.10 -13.68 3.12
C ASP A 35 10.04 -12.74 2.54
N GLU A 36 9.11 -12.28 3.38
CA GLU A 36 8.13 -11.27 2.99
C GLU A 36 8.82 -9.95 2.64
N TRP A 37 9.82 -9.52 3.42
CA TRP A 37 10.59 -8.32 3.10
C TRP A 37 11.33 -8.45 1.76
N ARG A 38 11.97 -9.59 1.48
CA ARG A 38 12.59 -9.86 0.17
C ARG A 38 11.60 -9.76 -0.98
N ARG A 39 10.34 -10.14 -0.77
CA ARG A 39 9.27 -10.00 -1.77
C ARG A 39 8.79 -8.56 -1.89
N ILE A 40 8.61 -7.85 -0.78
CA ILE A 40 8.25 -6.42 -0.76
C ILE A 40 9.32 -5.60 -1.50
N ARG A 41 10.60 -5.90 -1.31
CA ARG A 41 11.71 -5.25 -2.03
C ARG A 41 11.69 -5.42 -3.54
N ARG A 42 11.03 -6.46 -4.06
CA ARG A 42 10.83 -6.61 -5.50
C ARG A 42 9.74 -5.69 -6.04
N GLY A 43 8.90 -5.12 -5.18
CA GLY A 43 7.81 -4.24 -5.56
C GLY A 43 6.66 -4.96 -6.28
N TYR A 44 5.77 -4.17 -6.84
CA TYR A 44 4.62 -4.59 -7.63
C TYR A 44 4.36 -3.55 -8.72
N ALA A 45 4.19 -4.00 -9.96
CA ALA A 45 3.83 -3.14 -11.09
C ALA A 45 2.46 -3.57 -11.58
N SER A 46 1.53 -2.63 -11.58
CA SER A 46 0.18 -2.79 -12.08
C SER A 46 0.17 -3.16 -13.56
N ARG A 47 -0.74 -4.05 -13.94
CA ARG A 47 -0.91 -4.52 -15.33
C ARG A 47 -1.99 -3.75 -16.08
N ASP A 48 -3.02 -3.31 -15.38
CA ASP A 48 -4.18 -2.61 -15.93
C ASP A 48 -4.81 -1.66 -14.90
N MET A 49 -5.95 -1.08 -15.24
CA MET A 49 -6.64 -0.08 -14.41
C MET A 49 -7.34 -0.65 -13.18
N ASP A 50 -7.59 -1.96 -13.13
CA ASP A 50 -8.19 -2.61 -11.96
C ASP A 50 -7.12 -2.89 -10.89
N GLU A 51 -5.85 -2.99 -11.30
CA GLU A 51 -4.70 -2.99 -10.42
C GLU A 51 -4.30 -1.57 -10.01
N ARG A 52 -4.78 -1.17 -8.83
CA ARG A 52 -4.77 0.23 -8.39
C ARG A 52 -3.43 0.79 -7.93
N TRP A 53 -2.43 -0.06 -7.76
CA TRP A 53 -1.22 0.27 -7.02
C TRP A 53 0.05 -0.15 -7.76
N ASP A 54 1.01 0.78 -7.81
CA ASP A 54 2.40 0.48 -8.09
C ASP A 54 3.22 0.64 -6.81
N VAL A 55 4.14 -0.28 -6.57
CA VAL A 55 4.98 -0.31 -5.37
C VAL A 55 6.42 -0.58 -5.78
N PHE A 56 7.34 0.21 -5.26
CA PHE A 56 8.77 -0.06 -5.39
C PHE A 56 9.49 0.29 -4.09
N VAL A 57 10.72 -0.20 -3.96
CA VAL A 57 11.56 0.06 -2.79
C VAL A 57 12.87 0.66 -3.24
N GLU A 58 13.25 1.78 -2.63
CA GLU A 58 14.61 2.32 -2.71
C GLU A 58 15.19 2.38 -1.31
N GLU A 59 16.42 1.91 -1.15
CA GLU A 59 17.07 1.72 0.15
C GLU A 59 16.22 0.83 1.07
N GLN A 60 15.48 1.43 2.01
CA GLN A 60 14.58 0.77 2.94
C GLN A 60 13.18 1.41 2.96
N THR A 61 12.90 2.33 2.03
CA THR A 61 11.62 3.02 1.94
C THR A 61 10.77 2.41 0.85
N VAL A 62 9.56 1.98 1.22
CA VAL A 62 8.54 1.53 0.30
C VAL A 62 7.75 2.74 -0.19
N PHE A 63 7.70 2.92 -1.50
CA PHE A 63 6.93 3.97 -2.15
C PHE A 63 5.69 3.35 -2.80
N VAL A 64 4.52 3.86 -2.45
CA VAL A 64 3.22 3.34 -2.89
C VAL A 64 2.49 4.40 -3.70
N HIS A 65 2.23 4.09 -4.97
CA HIS A 65 1.65 4.99 -5.95
C HIS A 65 0.31 4.47 -6.48
N ARG A 66 -0.60 5.39 -6.83
CA ARG A 66 -1.77 5.05 -7.66
C ARG A 66 -1.32 4.81 -9.10
N SER A 67 -1.66 3.67 -9.66
CA SER A 67 -1.20 3.24 -11.00
C SER A 67 -1.63 4.18 -12.12
N TRP A 68 -2.88 4.67 -12.10
CA TRP A 68 -3.44 5.44 -13.20
C TRP A 68 -3.14 6.95 -13.16
N THR A 69 -2.78 7.51 -12.00
CA THR A 69 -2.38 8.93 -11.89
C THR A 69 -0.88 9.13 -11.73
N GLY A 70 -0.20 8.07 -11.26
CA GLY A 70 1.18 8.09 -10.82
C GLY A 70 1.39 8.87 -9.52
N PHE A 71 0.35 9.25 -8.78
CA PHE A 71 0.53 9.97 -7.51
C PHE A 71 1.00 9.02 -6.41
N GLU A 72 2.10 9.37 -5.76
CA GLU A 72 2.53 8.75 -4.52
C GLU A 72 1.50 9.05 -3.42
N ILE A 73 1.06 8.01 -2.72
CA ILE A 73 0.12 8.11 -1.60
C ILE A 73 0.84 7.87 -0.28
N PHE A 74 1.77 6.90 -0.25
CA PHE A 74 2.52 6.57 0.96
C PHE A 74 4.01 6.42 0.67
N ALA A 75 4.83 6.90 1.61
CA ALA A 75 6.22 6.51 1.75
C ALA A 75 6.42 5.92 3.15
N ALA A 76 6.90 4.68 3.25
CA ALA A 76 7.06 3.97 4.52
C ALA A 76 8.47 3.41 4.66
N THR A 77 9.20 3.87 5.67
CA THR A 77 10.56 3.40 5.95
C THR A 77 10.51 2.14 6.83
N MET A 78 11.14 1.09 6.33
CA MET A 78 11.22 -0.21 6.97
C MET A 78 12.44 -0.29 7.88
N VAL A 79 12.26 -0.82 9.08
CA VAL A 79 13.34 -1.02 10.06
C VAL A 79 13.35 -2.47 10.54
N PRO A 80 14.52 -3.00 10.95
CA PRO A 80 14.59 -4.31 11.57
C PRO A 80 13.69 -4.39 12.82
N ALA A 81 12.94 -5.48 12.94
CA ALA A 81 12.20 -5.84 14.13
C ALA A 81 13.03 -6.79 15.00
N GLN A 82 12.83 -6.72 16.32
CA GLN A 82 13.45 -7.66 17.27
C GLN A 82 12.44 -8.75 17.64
N PRO A 83 12.85 -10.04 17.73
CA PRO A 83 14.20 -10.54 17.47
C PRO A 83 14.55 -10.63 15.98
N HIS A 84 13.58 -10.82 15.09
CA HIS A 84 13.78 -11.02 13.64
C HIS A 84 12.69 -10.32 12.82
N GLY A 85 12.95 -10.11 11.53
CA GLY A 85 12.00 -9.54 10.57
C GLY A 85 12.08 -8.02 10.45
N TRP A 86 11.04 -7.44 9.86
CA TRP A 86 10.99 -6.05 9.43
C TRP A 86 9.64 -5.45 9.78
N ARG A 87 9.61 -4.18 10.17
CA ARG A 87 8.37 -3.45 10.43
C ARG A 87 8.46 -2.05 9.86
N ILE A 88 7.32 -1.38 9.76
CA ILE A 88 7.31 0.05 9.43
C ILE A 88 7.78 0.83 10.66
N GLY A 89 8.85 1.62 10.49
CA GLY A 89 9.41 2.49 11.53
C GLY A 89 8.78 3.88 11.50
N THR A 90 8.61 4.42 10.29
CA THR A 90 7.95 5.70 10.02
C THR A 90 7.20 5.62 8.70
N ALA A 91 6.15 6.41 8.56
CA ALA A 91 5.48 6.59 7.28
C ALA A 91 4.93 8.02 7.15
N VAL A 92 4.85 8.49 5.90
CA VAL A 92 4.16 9.71 5.51
C VAL A 92 3.07 9.38 4.50
N VAL A 93 2.03 10.20 4.50
CA VAL A 93 0.90 10.09 3.56
C VAL A 93 0.68 11.42 2.86
N GLU A 94 0.25 11.37 1.60
CA GLU A 94 -0.20 12.53 0.83
C GLU A 94 -1.45 13.16 1.47
N SER A 95 -1.44 14.47 1.68
CA SER A 95 -2.57 15.20 2.27
C SER A 95 -3.30 16.11 1.28
N GLU A 96 -2.77 16.29 0.07
CA GLU A 96 -3.46 17.04 -0.98
C GLU A 96 -4.74 16.31 -1.43
N LEU A 97 -5.90 16.96 -1.23
CA LEU A 97 -7.22 16.34 -1.39
C LEU A 97 -7.52 15.92 -2.82
N GLU A 98 -7.00 16.65 -3.80
CA GLU A 98 -7.12 16.31 -5.23
C GLU A 98 -6.32 15.05 -5.61
N ARG A 99 -5.34 14.67 -4.79
CA ARG A 99 -4.49 13.48 -5.01
C ARG A 99 -4.92 12.29 -4.16
N HIS A 100 -5.31 12.55 -2.91
CA HIS A 100 -5.72 11.51 -1.96
C HIS A 100 -6.84 12.01 -1.07
N ARG A 101 -8.02 11.40 -1.20
CA ARG A 101 -9.15 11.65 -0.30
C ARG A 101 -8.91 10.93 1.02
N ARG A 102 -8.16 11.59 1.88
CA ARG A 102 -7.80 11.10 3.20
C ARG A 102 -9.01 11.08 4.13
N THR A 103 -9.07 10.06 4.98
CA THR A 103 -10.12 9.88 6.00
C THR A 103 -9.56 10.08 7.41
N SER A 104 -8.61 9.22 7.82
CA SER A 104 -8.01 9.24 9.16
C SER A 104 -6.68 8.49 9.16
N HIS A 105 -5.89 8.58 10.23
CA HIS A 105 -4.62 7.85 10.33
C HIS A 105 -4.82 6.33 10.39
N GLU A 106 -5.90 5.88 11.03
CA GLU A 106 -6.28 4.46 11.10
C GLU A 106 -6.66 3.92 9.73
N TYR A 107 -7.39 4.72 8.94
CA TYR A 107 -7.70 4.37 7.56
C TYR A 107 -6.43 4.25 6.71
N ASP A 108 -5.55 5.24 6.78
CA ASP A 108 -4.27 5.23 6.05
C ASP A 108 -3.41 4.03 6.44
N ARG A 109 -3.36 3.70 7.74
CA ARG A 109 -2.67 2.52 8.28
C ARG A 109 -3.18 1.24 7.63
N VAL A 110 -4.49 1.03 7.63
CA VAL A 110 -5.13 -0.17 7.07
C VAL A 110 -4.87 -0.26 5.56
N VAL A 111 -5.00 0.85 4.82
CA VAL A 111 -4.76 0.86 3.37
C VAL A 111 -3.31 0.51 3.05
N LEU A 112 -2.34 1.13 3.74
CA LEU A 112 -0.92 0.83 3.55
C LEU A 112 -0.63 -0.66 3.80
N GLU A 113 -1.15 -1.22 4.90
CA GLU A 113 -0.94 -2.63 5.23
C GLU A 113 -1.61 -3.57 4.20
N LEU A 114 -2.82 -3.26 3.74
CA LEU A 114 -3.52 -4.00 2.70
C LEU A 114 -2.74 -4.02 1.38
N VAL A 115 -2.16 -2.88 0.97
CA VAL A 115 -1.33 -2.85 -0.25
C VAL A 115 -0.13 -3.77 -0.10
N LEU A 116 0.59 -3.72 1.02
CA LEU A 116 1.75 -4.59 1.22
C LEU A 116 1.36 -6.07 1.27
N VAL A 117 0.30 -6.43 1.98
CA VAL A 117 -0.09 -7.83 2.20
C VAL A 117 -0.84 -8.41 1.01
N MET A 118 -1.89 -7.74 0.54
CA MET A 118 -2.75 -8.29 -0.52
C MET A 118 -2.17 -8.07 -1.91
N ILE A 119 -1.58 -6.90 -2.18
CA ILE A 119 -1.08 -6.59 -3.53
C ILE A 119 0.33 -7.10 -3.72
N VAL A 120 1.27 -6.69 -2.86
CA VAL A 120 2.68 -7.06 -3.03
C VAL A 120 2.93 -8.53 -2.66
N LEU A 121 2.42 -8.98 -1.50
CA LEU A 121 2.62 -10.36 -1.05
C LEU A 121 1.57 -11.34 -1.60
N GLY A 122 0.45 -10.88 -2.17
CA GLY A 122 -0.60 -11.76 -2.68
C GLY A 122 -1.25 -12.65 -1.61
N GLN A 123 -1.20 -12.22 -0.35
CA GLN A 123 -1.73 -12.96 0.78
C GLN A 123 -3.14 -12.44 1.15
N PRO A 124 -4.06 -13.32 1.59
CA PRO A 124 -5.36 -12.87 2.08
C PRO A 124 -5.23 -12.12 3.42
N ALA A 125 -6.02 -11.06 3.60
CA ALA A 125 -6.03 -10.26 4.83
C ALA A 125 -7.46 -9.93 5.30
N PRO A 126 -8.29 -10.93 5.65
CA PRO A 126 -9.71 -10.72 5.96
C PRO A 126 -9.95 -9.78 7.15
N ALA A 127 -9.09 -9.80 8.17
CA ALA A 127 -9.20 -8.90 9.32
C ALA A 127 -9.01 -7.42 8.91
N LEU A 128 -8.01 -7.13 8.08
CA LEU A 128 -7.78 -5.78 7.56
C LEU A 128 -8.90 -5.31 6.64
N LEU A 129 -9.45 -6.21 5.82
CA LEU A 129 -10.61 -5.89 4.97
C LEU A 129 -11.85 -5.55 5.78
N ASN A 130 -12.12 -6.28 6.87
CA ASN A 130 -13.24 -5.97 7.75
C ASN A 130 -13.04 -4.62 8.45
N GLU A 131 -11.81 -4.30 8.87
CA GLU A 131 -11.49 -3.01 9.47
C GLU A 131 -11.65 -1.86 8.46
N LEU A 132 -11.21 -2.06 7.20
CA LEU A 132 -11.43 -1.12 6.11
C LEU A 132 -12.92 -0.83 5.91
N ASP A 133 -13.76 -1.86 5.90
CA ASP A 133 -15.21 -1.70 5.71
C ASP A 133 -15.83 -0.87 6.84
N GLU A 134 -15.44 -1.14 8.09
CA GLU A 134 -15.90 -0.40 9.26
C GLU A 134 -15.49 1.08 9.20
N LEU A 135 -14.21 1.34 8.92
CA LEU A 135 -13.68 2.70 8.79
C LEU A 135 -14.36 3.47 7.63
N SER A 136 -14.58 2.81 6.50
CA SER A 136 -15.23 3.41 5.33
C SER A 136 -16.70 3.75 5.59
N ARG A 137 -17.42 2.88 6.32
CA ARG A 137 -18.80 3.14 6.74
C ARG A 137 -18.87 4.35 7.67
N ARG A 138 -17.96 4.43 8.65
CA ARG A 138 -17.88 5.58 9.57
C ARG A 138 -17.60 6.90 8.86
N ALA A 139 -16.71 6.88 7.87
CA ALA A 139 -16.29 8.09 7.16
C ALA A 139 -17.32 8.62 6.16
N SER A 140 -17.94 7.72 5.39
CA SER A 140 -18.88 8.12 4.33
C SER A 140 -20.28 8.44 4.86
N GLY A 141 -20.63 7.94 6.05
CA GLY A 141 -22.00 7.97 6.57
C GLY A 141 -23.00 7.17 5.72
N ARG A 142 -22.51 6.39 4.74
CA ARG A 142 -23.30 5.57 3.82
C ARG A 142 -22.96 4.10 4.02
N ASP A 143 -23.96 3.24 3.89
CA ASP A 143 -23.75 1.80 3.88
C ASP A 143 -23.53 1.33 2.44
N LEU A 144 -22.27 1.41 1.99
CA LEU A 144 -21.86 0.91 0.68
C LEU A 144 -21.57 -0.60 0.77
N PRO A 145 -21.85 -1.37 -0.30
CA PRO A 145 -21.46 -2.78 -0.34
C PRO A 145 -19.94 -2.96 -0.10
N PRO A 146 -19.52 -3.87 0.80
CA PRO A 146 -18.10 -4.09 1.09
C PRO A 146 -17.24 -4.36 -0.15
N GLU A 147 -17.76 -5.13 -1.11
CA GLU A 147 -17.05 -5.43 -2.35
C GLU A 147 -16.71 -4.17 -3.16
N LEU A 148 -17.64 -3.20 -3.21
CA LEU A 148 -17.44 -1.94 -3.89
C LEU A 148 -16.36 -1.10 -3.19
N VAL A 149 -16.40 -1.04 -1.85
CA VAL A 149 -15.40 -0.33 -1.05
C VAL A 149 -14.02 -0.94 -1.29
N ARG A 150 -13.88 -2.25 -1.11
CA ARG A 150 -12.62 -2.98 -1.25
C ARG A 150 -12.06 -2.85 -2.67
N HIS A 151 -12.90 -3.00 -3.70
CA HIS A 151 -12.49 -2.80 -5.09
C HIS A 151 -12.01 -1.37 -5.34
N SER A 152 -12.69 -0.36 -4.77
CA SER A 152 -12.33 1.05 -4.96
C SER A 152 -11.03 1.45 -4.25
N VAL A 153 -10.72 0.81 -3.11
CA VAL A 153 -9.56 1.20 -2.29
C VAL A 153 -8.34 0.37 -2.65
N VAL A 154 -8.49 -0.96 -2.60
CA VAL A 154 -7.41 -1.94 -2.74
C VAL A 154 -7.20 -2.32 -4.20
N GLY A 155 -8.27 -2.41 -4.99
CA GLY A 155 -8.19 -2.91 -6.36
C GLY A 155 -8.03 -4.43 -6.44
N LEU A 156 -7.69 -4.92 -7.62
CA LEU A 156 -7.39 -6.32 -7.89
C LEU A 156 -5.87 -6.58 -7.84
N ARG A 157 -5.52 -7.87 -7.77
CA ARG A 157 -4.17 -8.37 -8.00
C ARG A 157 -4.27 -9.53 -8.99
N THR A 158 -3.61 -9.43 -10.13
CA THR A 158 -3.50 -10.59 -11.02
C THR A 158 -2.48 -11.57 -10.45
N ALA A 159 -2.79 -12.87 -10.50
CA ALA A 159 -1.80 -13.89 -10.20
C ALA A 159 -0.63 -13.78 -11.20
N THR A 160 0.59 -13.84 -10.68
CA THR A 160 1.76 -14.18 -11.48
C THR A 160 1.72 -15.68 -11.69
N ASP A 161 1.39 -16.12 -12.91
CA ASP A 161 1.61 -17.50 -13.38
C ASP A 161 3.10 -17.90 -13.28
#